data_AF-A0A957S2S3-F1
#
_entry.id   AF-A0A957S2S3-F1
#
_cell.length_a   1.000
_cell.length_b   1.000
_cell.length_c   1.000
_cell.angle_alpha   90.00
_cell.angle_beta   90.00
_cell.angle_gamma   90.00
#
_symmetry.space_group_name_H-M   'P 1'
#
loop_
_entity.id
_entity.type
_entity.pdbx_description
1 polymer ?
#
loop_
_entity_poly.entity_id
_entity_poly.type
_entity_poly.pdbx_seq_one_letter_code
_entity_poly.pdbx_strand_id
1 'polypeptide(L)'
;MNGATQTSNHWWGRRWLQFLQELALVGDAADVAKQLSGTRVRQLEVGPGQIDATVHVRERGDCQVTIKLPVLDDAQWEAVLDALAGQAIFSAQLLAGDMPQDVERLFAKAG
;
A
#
# COMPACT_ATOMS: atom_id res chain seq x y z
N MET A 1 -7.99 22.21 -13.77
CA MET A 1 -9.09 21.48 -13.08
C MET A 1 -8.51 20.93 -11.79
N ASN A 2 -9.02 21.40 -10.66
CA ASN A 2 -8.49 21.15 -9.32
C ASN A 2 -8.83 19.72 -8.88
N GLY A 3 -7.86 18.82 -8.93
CA GLY A 3 -7.98 17.50 -8.30
C GLY A 3 -7.73 17.64 -6.81
N ALA A 4 -8.78 18.00 -6.06
CA ALA A 4 -8.76 17.81 -4.62
C ALA A 4 -8.40 16.33 -4.37
N THR A 5 -7.35 16.08 -3.59
CA THR A 5 -6.97 14.76 -3.09
C THR A 5 -8.18 14.15 -2.42
N GLN A 6 -8.88 13.30 -3.16
CA GLN A 6 -9.92 12.46 -2.64
C GLN A 6 -9.19 11.43 -1.79
N THR A 7 -9.07 11.70 -0.49
CA THR A 7 -8.70 10.68 0.50
C THR A 7 -9.88 9.73 0.56
N SER A 8 -10.03 8.93 -0.48
CA SER A 8 -11.09 7.96 -0.61
C SER A 8 -10.91 6.97 0.52
N ASN A 9 -11.94 6.90 1.35
CA ASN A 9 -12.08 6.01 2.49
C ASN A 9 -12.23 4.55 1.99
N HIS A 10 -11.28 4.08 1.17
CA HIS A 10 -11.30 2.74 0.61
C HIS A 10 -11.00 1.73 1.71
N TRP A 11 -11.67 0.59 1.64
CA TRP A 11 -11.54 -0.50 2.61
C TRP A 11 -10.08 -0.97 2.76
N TRP A 12 -9.33 -1.02 1.65
CA TRP A 12 -7.96 -1.52 1.63
C TRP A 12 -6.99 -0.57 2.34
N GLY A 13 -7.23 0.74 2.32
CA GLY A 13 -6.41 1.71 3.07
C GLY A 13 -6.57 1.55 4.58
N ARG A 14 -7.80 1.30 5.06
CA ARG A 14 -8.05 0.98 6.47
C ARG A 14 -7.41 -0.34 6.87
N ARG A 15 -7.53 -1.36 6.01
CA ARG A 15 -6.95 -2.68 6.25
C ARG A 15 -5.42 -2.66 6.27
N TRP A 16 -4.79 -1.87 5.40
CA TRP A 16 -3.34 -1.62 5.42
C TRP A 16 -2.90 -0.97 6.72
N LEU A 17 -3.60 0.07 7.19
CA LEU A 17 -3.28 0.70 8.47
C LEU A 17 -3.42 -0.28 9.64
N GLN A 18 -4.48 -1.09 9.64
CA GLN A 18 -4.67 -2.15 10.63
C GLN A 18 -3.51 -3.16 10.61
N PHE A 19 -3.04 -3.57 9.43
CA PHE A 19 -1.89 -4.46 9.30
C PHE A 19 -0.61 -3.87 9.90
N LEU A 20 -0.34 -2.58 9.67
CA LEU A 20 0.81 -1.90 10.27
C LEU A 20 0.71 -1.84 11.81
N GLN A 21 -0.50 -1.71 12.34
CA GLN A 21 -0.77 -1.76 13.79
C GLN A 21 -0.55 -3.18 14.35
N GLU A 22 -1.00 -4.21 13.64
CA GLU A 22 -0.79 -5.63 14.00
C GLU A 22 0.71 -5.97 14.08
N LEU A 23 1.54 -5.35 13.25
CA LEU A 23 3.00 -5.49 13.29
C LEU A 23 3.68 -4.62 14.36
N ALA A 24 2.92 -3.86 15.15
CA ALA A 24 3.42 -2.87 16.13
C ALA A 24 4.39 -1.83 15.53
N LEU A 25 4.32 -1.61 14.21
CA LEU A 25 5.15 -0.61 13.52
C LEU A 25 4.63 0.80 13.75
N VAL A 26 3.36 0.92 14.08
CA VAL A 26 2.67 2.19 14.31
C VAL A 26 1.69 2.06 15.48
N GLY A 27 1.46 3.17 16.19
CA GLY A 27 0.43 3.27 17.23
C GLY A 27 -0.99 3.27 16.64
N ASP A 28 -1.98 3.64 17.46
CA ASP A 28 -3.32 3.81 16.95
C ASP A 28 -3.38 4.91 15.85
N ALA A 29 -4.45 4.90 15.06
CA ALA A 29 -4.56 5.80 13.92
C ALA A 29 -4.48 7.30 14.30
N ALA A 30 -4.98 7.67 15.48
CA ALA A 30 -4.98 9.05 15.95
C ALA A 30 -3.57 9.49 16.38
N ASP A 31 -2.84 8.61 17.06
CA ASP A 31 -1.44 8.83 17.45
C ASP A 31 -0.54 8.96 16.21
N VAL A 32 -0.73 8.09 15.22
CA VAL A 32 0.00 8.17 13.94
C VAL A 32 -0.29 9.47 13.22
N ALA A 33 -1.57 9.84 13.09
CA ALA A 33 -1.95 11.10 12.45
C ALA A 33 -1.35 12.31 13.18
N LYS A 34 -1.30 12.28 14.52
CA LYS A 34 -0.68 13.32 15.33
C LYS A 34 0.83 13.40 15.07
N GLN A 35 1.54 12.28 15.09
CA GLN A 35 2.97 12.21 14.82
C GLN A 35 3.33 12.69 13.41
N LEU A 36 2.47 12.42 12.42
CA LEU A 36 2.70 12.76 11.02
C LEU A 36 2.10 14.11 10.61
N SER A 37 1.40 14.84 11.49
CA SER A 37 0.69 16.10 11.17
C SER A 37 1.58 17.23 10.63
N GLY A 38 2.91 17.16 10.84
CA GLY A 38 3.91 18.07 10.26
C GLY A 38 4.73 17.46 9.11
N THR A 39 4.34 16.28 8.63
CA THR A 39 5.07 15.49 7.65
C THR A 39 4.34 15.46 6.31
N ARG A 40 5.07 15.60 5.22
CA ARG A 40 4.53 15.45 3.86
C ARG A 40 5.48 14.65 2.98
N VAL A 41 4.94 13.73 2.19
CA VAL A 41 5.70 13.03 1.14
C VAL A 41 5.83 13.96 -0.06
N ARG A 42 7.05 14.26 -0.49
CA ARG A 42 7.33 15.08 -1.68
C ARG A 42 7.46 14.25 -2.94
N GLN A 43 8.05 13.07 -2.81
CA GLN A 43 8.28 12.11 -3.90
C GLN A 43 8.14 10.70 -3.33
N LEU A 44 7.53 9.82 -4.11
CA LEU A 44 7.34 8.41 -3.82
C LEU A 44 7.60 7.63 -5.10
N GLU A 45 8.57 6.74 -5.07
CA GLU A 45 8.89 5.80 -6.13
C GLU A 45 8.69 4.38 -5.60
N VAL A 46 7.90 3.61 -6.33
CA VAL A 46 7.61 2.22 -6.00
C VAL A 46 8.18 1.35 -7.10
N GLY A 47 9.15 0.51 -6.74
CA GLY A 47 9.75 -0.48 -7.62
C GLY A 47 9.64 -1.88 -7.03
N PRO A 48 10.04 -2.92 -7.80
CA PRO A 48 10.09 -4.28 -7.28
C PRO A 48 10.98 -4.36 -6.04
N GLY A 49 10.38 -4.72 -4.90
CA GLY A 49 11.08 -4.96 -3.64
C GLY A 49 11.63 -3.71 -2.95
N GLN A 50 11.39 -2.52 -3.48
CA GLN A 50 11.90 -1.28 -2.90
C GLN A 50 10.92 -0.12 -3.11
N ILE A 51 10.72 0.65 -2.05
CA ILE A 51 9.99 1.91 -2.07
C ILE A 51 10.93 2.99 -1.58
N ASP A 52 11.14 4.02 -2.39
CA ASP A 52 11.93 5.19 -2.03
C ASP A 52 11.02 6.41 -1.92
N ALA A 53 11.23 7.20 -0.88
CA ALA A 53 10.46 8.40 -0.65
C ALA A 53 11.32 9.55 -0.13
N THR A 54 11.06 10.74 -0.68
CA THR A 54 11.54 11.99 -0.07
C THR A 54 10.43 12.54 0.82
N VAL A 55 10.67 12.60 2.11
CA VAL A 55 9.70 13.00 3.12
C VAL A 55 10.17 14.30 3.77
N HIS A 56 9.36 15.34 3.70
CA HIS A 56 9.61 16.58 4.42
C HIS A 56 8.96 16.53 5.78
N VAL A 57 9.76 16.64 6.83
CA VAL A 57 9.32 16.78 8.21
C VAL A 57 9.55 18.24 8.61
N ARG A 58 8.51 18.93 9.08
CA ARG A 58 8.57 20.36 9.41
C ARG A 58 9.75 20.73 10.32
N GLU A 59 10.07 19.88 11.28
CA GLU A 59 11.13 20.10 12.27
C GLU A 59 12.53 19.69 11.78
N ARG A 60 12.64 18.82 10.76
CA ARG A 60 13.92 18.22 10.32
C ARG A 60 14.32 18.52 8.87
N GLY A 61 13.42 19.08 8.07
CA GLY A 61 13.62 19.27 6.64
C GLY A 61 13.34 17.99 5.83
N ASP A 62 13.96 17.88 4.66
CA ASP A 62 13.77 16.75 3.75
C ASP A 62 14.64 15.55 4.19
N CYS A 63 14.03 14.38 4.29
CA CYS A 63 14.63 13.11 4.65
C CYS A 63 14.39 12.08 3.53
N GLN A 64 15.38 11.22 3.26
CA GLN A 64 15.22 10.06 2.40
C GLN A 64 14.76 8.86 3.23
N VAL A 65 13.75 8.15 2.74
CA VAL A 65 13.20 6.93 3.35
C VAL A 65 13.20 5.82 2.30
N THR A 66 13.81 4.69 2.64
CA THR A 66 13.82 3.50 1.80
C THR A 66 13.20 2.34 2.57
N ILE A 67 12.20 1.69 1.98
CA ILE A 67 11.59 0.46 2.50
C ILE A 67 11.94 -0.66 1.55
N LYS A 68 12.44 -1.78 2.08
CA LYS A 68 12.73 -2.99 1.31
C LYS A 68 11.74 -4.09 1.66
N LEU A 69 11.25 -4.75 0.63
CA LEU A 69 10.23 -5.79 0.71
C LEU A 69 10.70 -7.02 -0.08
N PRO A 70 10.40 -8.24 0.37
CA PRO A 70 10.58 -9.43 -0.46
C PRO A 70 9.81 -9.28 -1.78
N VAL A 71 10.40 -9.74 -2.86
CA VAL A 71 9.75 -9.81 -4.18
C VAL A 71 9.29 -11.24 -4.38
N LEU A 72 8.08 -11.41 -4.89
CA LEU A 72 7.59 -12.72 -5.33
C LEU A 72 8.47 -13.21 -6.48
N ASP A 73 8.84 -14.49 -6.46
CA ASP A 73 9.49 -15.11 -7.61
C ASP A 73 8.50 -15.34 -8.77
N ASP A 74 9.02 -15.75 -9.93
CA ASP A 74 8.21 -15.95 -11.13
C ASP A 74 7.11 -17.00 -10.90
N ALA A 75 7.35 -18.04 -10.10
CA ALA A 75 6.37 -19.09 -9.84
C ALA A 75 5.23 -18.59 -8.93
N GLN A 76 5.56 -17.81 -7.91
CA GLN A 76 4.59 -17.14 -7.06
C GLN A 76 3.76 -16.13 -7.86
N TRP A 77 4.38 -15.38 -8.76
CA TRP A 77 3.67 -14.46 -9.66
C TRP A 77 2.68 -15.17 -10.57
N GLU A 78 3.09 -16.27 -11.21
CA GLU A 78 2.19 -17.09 -12.03
C GLU A 78 1.02 -17.62 -11.20
N ALA A 79 1.27 -18.11 -9.98
CA ALA A 79 0.20 -18.58 -9.09
C ALA A 79 -0.81 -17.47 -8.72
N VAL A 80 -0.33 -16.24 -8.49
CA VAL A 80 -1.21 -15.08 -8.24
C VAL A 80 -2.02 -14.75 -9.50
N LEU A 81 -1.38 -14.72 -10.67
CA LEU A 81 -2.04 -14.39 -11.94
C LEU A 81 -3.10 -15.44 -12.32
N ASP A 82 -2.81 -16.72 -12.17
CA ASP A 82 -3.76 -17.81 -12.39
C ASP A 82 -4.97 -17.69 -11.47
N ALA A 83 -4.75 -17.38 -10.19
CA ALA A 83 -5.83 -17.20 -9.24
C ALA A 83 -6.69 -15.96 -9.55
N LEU A 84 -6.08 -14.88 -10.06
CA LEU A 84 -6.80 -13.67 -10.50
C LEU A 84 -7.59 -13.90 -11.80
N ALA A 85 -7.01 -14.65 -12.74
CA ALA A 85 -7.63 -15.02 -14.01
C ALA A 85 -8.80 -16.00 -13.81
N GLY A 86 -8.72 -16.85 -12.78
CA GLY A 86 -9.78 -17.79 -12.41
C GLY A 86 -11.10 -17.14 -12.01
N GLN A 87 -11.12 -15.82 -11.73
CA GLN A 87 -12.33 -15.06 -11.43
C GLN A 87 -12.35 -13.73 -12.19
N ALA A 88 -13.13 -13.68 -13.28
CA ALA A 88 -13.24 -12.49 -14.15
C ALA A 88 -13.57 -11.18 -13.41
N ILE A 89 -14.26 -11.26 -12.27
CA ILE A 89 -14.60 -10.09 -11.45
C ILE A 89 -13.38 -9.42 -10.82
N PHE A 90 -12.34 -10.17 -10.43
CA PHE A 90 -11.12 -9.59 -9.85
C PHE A 90 -10.32 -8.84 -10.92
N SER A 91 -10.19 -9.43 -12.10
CA SER A 91 -9.53 -8.80 -13.24
C SER A 91 -10.23 -7.48 -13.64
N ALA A 92 -11.57 -7.47 -13.67
CA ALA A 92 -12.34 -6.27 -13.98
C ALA A 92 -12.17 -5.17 -12.92
N GLN A 93 -12.18 -5.52 -11.63
CA GLN A 93 -11.97 -4.57 -10.53
C GLN A 93 -10.56 -3.95 -10.58
N LEU A 94 -9.53 -4.77 -10.76
CA LEU A 94 -8.15 -4.28 -10.85
C LEU A 94 -7.95 -3.35 -12.07
N LEU A 95 -8.52 -3.70 -13.23
CA LEU A 95 -8.49 -2.84 -14.42
C LEU A 95 -9.24 -1.53 -14.21
N ALA A 96 -10.28 -1.50 -13.37
CA ALA A 96 -10.98 -0.29 -12.97
C ALA A 96 -10.22 0.53 -11.91
N GLY A 97 -9.08 0.03 -11.41
CA GLY A 97 -8.32 0.65 -10.33
C GLY A 97 -8.88 0.38 -8.94
N ASP A 98 -9.81 -0.58 -8.81
CA ASP A 98 -10.42 -0.98 -7.55
C ASP A 98 -9.73 -2.23 -6.97
N MET A 99 -9.40 -2.17 -5.68
CA MET A 99 -8.86 -3.32 -4.96
C MET A 99 -9.99 -4.31 -4.62
N PRO A 100 -9.92 -5.59 -5.04
CA PRO A 100 -10.91 -6.62 -4.69
C PRO A 100 -10.91 -6.97 -3.20
N GLN A 101 -12.09 -7.09 -2.56
CA GLN A 101 -12.17 -7.36 -1.11
C GLN A 101 -11.56 -8.71 -0.69
N ASP A 102 -11.60 -9.72 -1.56
CA ASP A 102 -11.04 -11.05 -1.29
C ASP A 102 -9.59 -11.22 -1.80
N VAL A 103 -8.93 -10.13 -2.20
CA VAL A 103 -7.57 -10.18 -2.77
C VAL A 103 -6.56 -10.78 -1.78
N GLU A 104 -6.67 -10.51 -0.49
CA GLU A 104 -5.75 -11.08 0.52
C GLU A 104 -5.80 -12.61 0.58
N ARG A 105 -6.99 -13.20 0.42
CA ARG A 105 -7.16 -14.66 0.39
C ARG A 105 -6.53 -15.27 -0.85
N LEU A 106 -6.49 -14.52 -1.96
CA LEU A 106 -5.89 -14.95 -3.20
C LEU A 106 -4.36 -15.01 -3.06
N PHE A 107 -3.76 -13.94 -2.55
CA PHE A 107 -2.32 -13.91 -2.27
C PHE A 107 -1.92 -14.96 -1.23
N ALA A 108 -2.70 -15.15 -0.16
CA ALA A 108 -2.44 -16.18 0.85
C ALA A 108 -2.50 -17.63 0.30
N LYS A 109 -3.21 -17.86 -0.81
CA LYS A 109 -3.23 -19.16 -1.50
C LYS A 109 -2.06 -19.34 -2.48
N ALA A 110 -1.53 -18.24 -3.01
CA ALA A 110 -0.49 -18.24 -4.02
C ALA A 110 0.93 -18.35 -3.44
N GLY A 111 1.12 -18.00 -2.16
CA GLY A 111 2.37 -18.20 -1.41
C GLY A 111 3.02 -16.92 -0.94
#